data_AF-A0A535IQ84-F1
#
_entry.id   AF-A0A535IQ84-F1
#
_cell.length_a   1.000
_cell.length_b   1.000
_cell.length_c   1.000
_cell.angle_alpha   90.00
_cell.angle_beta   90.00
_cell.angle_gamma   90.00
#
_symmetry.space_group_name_H-M   'P 1'
#
loop_
_entity.id
_entity.type
_entity.pdbx_description
1 polymer ?
#
loop_
_entity_poly.entity_id
_entity_poly.type
_entity_poly.pdbx_seq_one_letter_code
_entity_poly.pdbx_strand_id
1 'polypeptide(L)'
;MASGNYATRKSISTEPVQTPVPLRANATRQLPIVPDTDEPRTTKPLAVRRPTFVVDEFRESSLKRHRHWLNPLLITMVVVVIAVLVLISAGSFQRPGPSQLVISPNGQVFPIQVGGTIGNVKAWESSNGPVSPKTAIPTKPGPYSVVGKPSLSVDFMNKVLAYYHSPAAGKAQALYNDGIKYGLDPAYALAFFMHESSFGTAGVARVTLSLSNMRCVPEYRCLQENGGYAIFDTWEQGFEAWFKLIRNLYVAYWGRITVDQIIPKYAPNSDGNNEAGYIASLKHTIDVWRAGIVQA
;
A
#
# COMPACT_ATOMS: atom_id res chain seq x y z
N MET A 1 0.16 -29.85 25.91
CA MET A 1 -0.44 -31.20 25.89
C MET A 1 -1.45 -31.24 24.75
N ALA A 2 -1.47 -32.37 24.00
CA ALA A 2 -2.37 -32.80 22.91
C ALA A 2 -2.38 -31.93 21.62
N SER A 3 -1.86 -32.32 20.44
CA SER A 3 -1.87 -33.57 19.62
C SER A 3 -3.09 -33.71 18.71
N GLY A 4 -2.86 -33.95 17.41
CA GLY A 4 -3.90 -34.32 16.44
C GLY A 4 -3.45 -34.37 14.96
N ASN A 5 -2.53 -35.29 14.63
CA ASN A 5 -2.20 -35.71 13.26
C ASN A 5 -3.28 -36.66 12.70
N TYR A 6 -3.65 -36.57 11.42
CA TYR A 6 -3.93 -37.74 10.58
C TYR A 6 -3.58 -37.46 9.11
N ALA A 7 -2.64 -38.26 8.60
CA ALA A 7 -2.30 -38.39 7.18
C ALA A 7 -3.10 -39.54 6.56
N THR A 8 -3.41 -39.48 5.27
CA THR A 8 -3.61 -40.71 4.47
C THR A 8 -3.13 -40.50 3.04
N ARG A 9 -2.15 -41.33 2.65
CA ARG A 9 -1.60 -41.55 1.30
C ARG A 9 -2.63 -42.18 0.35
N LYS A 10 -2.50 -41.93 -0.95
CA LYS A 10 -2.56 -43.01 -1.95
C LYS A 10 -1.64 -42.73 -3.14
N SER A 11 -0.94 -43.78 -3.55
CA SER A 11 0.17 -43.81 -4.50
C SER A 11 -0.27 -44.08 -5.94
N ILE A 12 0.44 -43.42 -6.85
CA ILE A 12 0.88 -43.74 -8.22
C ILE A 12 0.54 -45.14 -8.79
N SER A 13 0.12 -45.16 -10.07
CA SER A 13 0.43 -46.24 -11.01
C SER A 13 0.61 -45.67 -12.43
N THR A 14 1.52 -46.27 -13.19
CA THR A 14 2.16 -45.82 -14.45
C THR A 14 1.71 -46.72 -15.62
N GLU A 15 1.49 -46.11 -16.81
CA GLU A 15 1.54 -46.56 -18.25
C GLU A 15 1.79 -48.04 -18.68
N PRO A 16 1.79 -48.41 -20.00
CA PRO A 16 0.89 -48.17 -21.15
C PRO A 16 0.66 -49.47 -22.00
N VAL A 17 -0.30 -49.55 -22.94
CA VAL A 17 -0.26 -50.57 -24.04
C VAL A 17 -0.91 -50.06 -25.34
N GLN A 18 -0.13 -50.05 -26.43
CA GLN A 18 -0.54 -49.93 -27.84
C GLN A 18 -0.77 -51.31 -28.47
N THR A 19 -1.65 -51.45 -29.48
CA THR A 19 -1.55 -52.39 -30.64
C THR A 19 -2.67 -52.15 -31.70
N PRO A 20 -2.61 -52.66 -32.97
CA PRO A 20 -2.68 -51.84 -34.21
C PRO A 20 -3.76 -52.20 -35.29
N VAL A 21 -3.96 -51.26 -36.24
CA VAL A 21 -4.20 -51.26 -37.74
C VAL A 21 -4.97 -52.44 -38.44
N PRO A 22 -5.87 -52.21 -39.45
CA PRO A 22 -5.50 -52.27 -40.90
C PRO A 22 -6.23 -51.24 -41.82
N LEU A 23 -5.51 -50.52 -42.70
CA LEU A 23 -5.22 -50.73 -44.14
C LEU A 23 -6.29 -50.25 -45.16
N ARG A 24 -5.76 -49.51 -46.15
CA ARG A 24 -6.40 -48.74 -47.22
C ARG A 24 -6.60 -49.63 -48.45
N ALA A 25 -7.78 -49.58 -49.07
CA ALA A 25 -8.05 -50.26 -50.34
C ALA A 25 -7.74 -49.35 -51.54
N ASN A 26 -6.93 -49.86 -52.46
CA ASN A 26 -6.59 -49.29 -53.76
C ASN A 26 -7.70 -49.60 -54.78
N ALA A 27 -8.12 -48.62 -55.57
CA ALA A 27 -8.96 -48.83 -56.75
C ALA A 27 -8.17 -48.50 -58.02
N THR A 28 -7.72 -49.56 -58.68
CA THR A 28 -7.11 -49.59 -60.00
C THR A 28 -8.21 -49.54 -61.07
N ARG A 29 -8.10 -48.64 -62.06
CA ARG A 29 -8.81 -48.78 -63.34
C ARG A 29 -7.85 -48.45 -64.49
N GLN A 30 -7.47 -49.48 -65.23
CA GLN A 30 -6.77 -49.41 -66.51
C GLN A 30 -7.79 -49.36 -67.66
N LEU A 31 -7.48 -48.58 -68.71
CA LEU A 31 -8.10 -48.58 -70.04
C LEU A 31 -7.06 -48.12 -71.08
N PRO A 32 -7.20 -48.45 -72.38
CA PRO A 32 -6.19 -49.22 -73.14
C PRO A 32 -5.22 -48.38 -73.98
N ILE A 33 -4.15 -49.06 -74.39
CA ILE A 33 -3.10 -48.61 -75.32
C ILE A 33 -3.62 -48.65 -76.76
N VAL A 34 -3.49 -47.53 -77.48
CA VAL A 34 -3.61 -47.46 -78.95
C VAL A 34 -2.23 -47.02 -79.49
N PRO A 35 -1.56 -47.83 -80.33
CA PRO A 35 -0.35 -47.41 -81.02
C PRO A 35 -0.73 -46.63 -82.27
N ASP A 36 -0.28 -45.37 -82.37
CA ASP A 36 -0.51 -44.52 -83.55
C ASP A 36 0.76 -44.49 -84.41
N THR A 37 0.58 -44.87 -85.67
CA THR A 37 1.58 -45.00 -86.74
C THR A 37 2.01 -43.65 -87.31
N ASP A 38 3.27 -43.58 -87.73
CA ASP A 38 3.95 -42.44 -88.37
C ASP A 38 3.26 -41.89 -89.63
N GLU A 39 2.84 -40.63 -89.61
CA GLU A 39 2.56 -39.81 -90.80
C GLU A 39 2.85 -38.31 -90.49
N PRO A 40 3.82 -37.65 -91.15
CA PRO A 40 4.09 -36.23 -90.95
C PRO A 40 3.15 -35.38 -91.81
N ARG A 41 2.05 -34.88 -91.22
CA ARG A 41 1.11 -33.99 -91.93
C ARG A 41 1.26 -32.54 -91.50
N THR A 42 1.97 -31.77 -92.32
CA THR A 42 2.10 -30.31 -92.23
C THR A 42 0.77 -29.61 -92.55
N THR A 43 0.19 -28.85 -91.63
CA THR A 43 -0.83 -27.82 -91.95
C THR A 43 -0.74 -26.60 -91.02
N LYS A 44 -1.05 -25.44 -91.60
CA LYS A 44 -0.67 -24.06 -91.25
C LYS A 44 -1.25 -23.53 -89.91
N PRO A 45 -0.59 -22.56 -89.24
CA PRO A 45 -1.13 -21.96 -88.02
C PRO A 45 -2.32 -21.05 -88.32
N LEU A 46 -3.45 -21.32 -87.67
CA LEU A 46 -4.60 -20.41 -87.58
C LEU A 46 -4.31 -19.35 -86.51
N ALA A 47 -4.53 -18.08 -86.83
CA ALA A 47 -4.36 -16.97 -85.91
C ALA A 47 -5.42 -17.05 -84.79
N VAL A 48 -5.00 -17.50 -83.60
CA VAL A 48 -5.84 -17.52 -82.39
C VAL A 48 -5.83 -16.12 -81.77
N ARG A 49 -6.91 -15.37 -81.99
CA ARG A 49 -7.19 -14.12 -81.28
C ARG A 49 -7.66 -14.47 -79.87
N ARG A 50 -6.76 -14.41 -78.87
CA ARG A 50 -7.11 -14.60 -77.45
C ARG A 50 -7.90 -13.38 -76.94
N PRO A 51 -9.15 -13.51 -76.49
CA PRO A 51 -9.72 -12.50 -75.61
C PRO A 51 -9.01 -12.61 -74.26
N THR A 52 -8.41 -11.51 -73.79
CA THR A 52 -7.99 -11.37 -72.39
C THR A 52 -9.25 -11.35 -71.53
N PHE A 53 -9.68 -12.51 -71.06
CA PHE A 53 -10.56 -12.58 -69.90
C PHE A 53 -9.67 -12.34 -68.68
N VAL A 54 -9.76 -11.15 -68.09
CA VAL A 54 -9.20 -10.90 -66.77
C VAL A 54 -10.04 -11.73 -65.80
N VAL A 55 -9.53 -12.89 -65.41
CA VAL A 55 -10.00 -13.54 -64.19
C VAL A 55 -9.49 -12.65 -63.06
N ASP A 56 -10.34 -11.79 -62.51
CA ASP A 56 -10.11 -11.22 -61.17
C ASP A 56 -10.23 -12.38 -60.17
N GLU A 57 -9.18 -13.20 -60.10
CA GLU A 57 -9.11 -14.35 -59.21
C GLU A 57 -8.84 -13.83 -57.79
N PHE A 58 -9.94 -13.47 -57.12
CA PHE A 58 -10.16 -13.59 -55.68
C PHE A 58 -8.91 -13.47 -54.81
N ARG A 59 -8.45 -12.23 -54.56
CA ARG A 59 -7.81 -11.94 -53.28
C ARG A 59 -8.90 -11.64 -52.25
N GLU A 60 -9.73 -12.63 -51.94
CA GLU A 60 -10.56 -12.56 -50.74
C GLU A 60 -9.63 -12.48 -49.54
N SER A 61 -9.62 -11.32 -48.87
CA SER A 61 -8.87 -11.08 -47.65
C SER A 61 -9.07 -12.26 -46.69
N SER A 62 -8.00 -12.98 -46.31
CA SER A 62 -8.06 -14.24 -45.55
C SER A 62 -8.92 -14.16 -44.28
N LEU A 63 -9.12 -12.96 -43.74
CA LEU A 63 -9.95 -12.66 -42.58
C LEU A 63 -11.46 -12.87 -42.80
N LYS A 64 -11.98 -12.80 -44.02
CA LYS A 64 -13.42 -13.01 -44.29
C LYS A 64 -13.83 -14.47 -44.08
N ARG A 65 -12.97 -15.42 -44.46
CA ARG A 65 -13.22 -16.86 -44.35
C ARG A 65 -13.36 -17.32 -42.90
N HIS A 66 -12.55 -16.75 -42.00
CA HIS A 66 -12.51 -17.15 -40.60
C HIS A 66 -13.44 -16.33 -39.70
N ARG A 67 -14.17 -15.36 -40.26
CA ARG A 67 -15.05 -14.44 -39.52
C ARG A 67 -16.11 -15.16 -38.67
N HIS A 68 -16.58 -16.33 -39.12
CA HIS A 68 -17.57 -17.12 -38.40
C HIS A 68 -17.07 -17.67 -37.06
N TRP A 69 -15.76 -17.88 -36.90
CA TRP A 69 -15.15 -18.36 -35.64
C TRP A 69 -14.37 -17.24 -34.92
N LEU A 70 -13.83 -16.27 -35.68
CA LEU A 70 -13.10 -15.15 -35.11
C LEU A 70 -14.02 -14.19 -34.33
N ASN A 71 -15.23 -13.91 -34.83
CA ASN A 71 -16.19 -13.03 -34.16
C ASN A 71 -16.60 -13.57 -32.77
N PRO A 72 -17.07 -14.83 -32.61
CA PRO A 72 -17.42 -15.34 -31.29
C PRO A 72 -16.21 -15.44 -30.36
N LEU A 73 -15.01 -15.73 -30.88
CA LEU A 73 -13.79 -15.75 -30.08
C LEU A 73 -13.42 -14.35 -29.57
N LEU A 74 -13.50 -13.32 -30.42
CA LEU A 74 -13.24 -11.93 -30.03
C LEU A 74 -14.27 -11.43 -29.02
N ILE A 75 -15.55 -11.73 -29.22
CA ILE A 75 -16.62 -11.40 -28.26
C ILE A 75 -16.35 -12.07 -26.92
N THR A 76 -15.97 -13.36 -26.92
CA THR A 76 -15.64 -14.10 -25.70
C THR A 76 -14.46 -13.47 -24.97
N MET A 77 -13.40 -13.09 -25.69
CA MET A 77 -12.24 -12.42 -25.10
C MET A 77 -12.62 -11.06 -24.49
N VAL A 78 -13.44 -10.26 -25.17
CA VAL A 78 -13.92 -8.97 -24.63
C VAL A 78 -14.76 -9.17 -23.37
N VAL A 79 -15.66 -10.15 -23.36
CA VAL A 79 -16.48 -10.48 -22.17
C VAL A 79 -15.59 -10.93 -21.00
N VAL A 80 -14.57 -11.75 -21.24
CA VAL A 80 -13.62 -12.18 -20.21
C VAL A 80 -12.85 -10.97 -19.65
N VAL A 81 -12.36 -10.07 -20.51
CA VAL A 81 -11.66 -8.85 -20.06
C VAL A 81 -12.57 -7.96 -19.22
N ILE A 82 -13.82 -7.73 -19.67
CA ILE A 82 -14.79 -6.94 -18.92
C ILE A 82 -15.12 -7.61 -17.58
N ALA A 83 -15.34 -8.92 -17.56
CA ALA A 83 -15.62 -9.67 -16.33
C ALA A 83 -14.45 -9.59 -15.35
N VAL A 84 -13.20 -9.71 -15.83
CA VAL A 84 -12.00 -9.53 -15.00
C VAL A 84 -11.91 -8.11 -14.45
N LEU A 85 -12.16 -7.08 -15.27
CA LEU A 85 -12.16 -5.68 -14.81
C LEU A 85 -13.25 -5.43 -13.76
N VAL A 86 -14.44 -6.01 -13.94
CA VAL A 86 -15.53 -5.93 -12.95
C VAL A 86 -15.16 -6.65 -11.66
N LEU A 87 -14.53 -7.82 -11.74
CA LEU A 87 -14.09 -8.58 -10.55
C LEU A 87 -12.95 -7.87 -9.80
N ILE A 88 -12.00 -7.25 -10.52
CA ILE A 88 -10.95 -6.43 -9.90
C ILE A 88 -11.56 -5.19 -9.25
N SER A 89 -12.51 -4.54 -9.92
CA SER A 89 -13.26 -3.39 -9.38
C SER A 89 -14.04 -3.79 -8.12
N ALA A 90 -14.85 -4.84 -8.18
CA ALA A 90 -15.61 -5.36 -7.05
C ALA A 90 -14.69 -5.78 -5.89
N GLY A 91 -13.58 -6.46 -6.16
CA GLY A 91 -12.58 -6.80 -5.15
C GLY A 91 -11.87 -5.58 -4.54
N SER A 92 -11.77 -4.48 -5.27
CA SER A 92 -11.26 -3.20 -4.73
C SER A 92 -12.28 -2.53 -3.81
N PHE A 93 -13.57 -2.55 -4.18
CA PHE A 93 -14.64 -1.92 -3.40
C PHE A 93 -15.14 -2.76 -2.22
N GLN A 94 -14.95 -4.08 -2.24
CA GLN A 94 -15.42 -5.00 -1.19
C GLN A 94 -14.35 -5.34 -0.15
N ARG A 95 -13.16 -4.71 -0.20
CA ARG A 95 -12.08 -4.98 0.76
C ARG A 95 -12.43 -4.39 2.13
N PRO A 96 -12.59 -5.20 3.19
CA PRO A 96 -12.73 -4.68 4.54
C PRO A 96 -11.34 -4.33 5.09
N GLY A 97 -11.07 -3.04 5.25
CA GLY A 97 -9.82 -2.50 5.79
C GLY A 97 -9.37 -1.21 5.09
N PRO A 98 -8.54 -0.36 5.74
CA PRO A 98 -8.15 0.92 5.17
C PRO A 98 -7.26 0.72 3.93
N SER A 99 -7.63 1.36 2.83
CA SER A 99 -6.86 1.37 1.57
C SER A 99 -6.27 2.75 1.32
N GLN A 100 -4.96 2.91 1.48
CA GLN A 100 -4.20 4.00 0.84
C GLN A 100 -2.90 3.47 0.23
N LEU A 101 -3.01 2.89 -0.97
CA LEU A 101 -1.86 2.61 -1.83
C LEU A 101 -1.59 3.84 -2.71
N VAL A 102 -0.75 4.75 -2.23
CA VAL A 102 -0.11 5.74 -3.11
C VAL A 102 1.09 5.06 -3.75
N ILE A 103 1.02 4.81 -5.05
CA ILE A 103 2.13 4.22 -5.83
C ILE A 103 3.30 5.21 -5.78
N SER A 104 4.26 4.94 -4.90
CA SER A 104 5.53 5.66 -4.82
C SER A 104 6.48 5.10 -5.89
N PRO A 105 7.26 5.92 -6.60
CA PRO A 105 8.20 5.46 -7.63
C PRO A 105 9.23 4.41 -7.15
N ASN A 106 9.39 4.24 -5.83
CA ASN A 106 10.39 3.37 -5.20
C ASN A 106 9.78 2.21 -4.38
N GLY A 107 8.49 1.89 -4.57
CA GLY A 107 7.84 0.66 -4.07
C GLY A 107 7.56 0.53 -2.56
N GLN A 108 8.31 1.21 -1.68
CA GLN A 108 8.03 1.19 -0.23
C GLN A 108 7.00 2.25 0.17
N VAL A 109 5.88 1.78 0.72
CA VAL A 109 4.80 2.57 1.31
C VAL A 109 4.82 2.43 2.82
N PHE A 110 4.53 3.52 3.52
CA PHE A 110 4.47 3.56 4.98
C PHE A 110 3.10 4.09 5.42
N PRO A 111 2.68 3.87 6.67
CA PRO A 111 1.49 4.52 7.20
C PRO A 111 1.58 6.04 7.08
N ILE A 112 0.44 6.69 6.84
CA ILE A 112 0.41 8.13 6.61
C ILE A 112 0.90 8.92 7.82
N GLN A 113 0.73 8.38 9.03
CA GLN A 113 1.23 8.95 10.28
C GLN A 113 2.73 9.27 10.22
N VAL A 114 3.53 8.42 9.58
CA VAL A 114 5.00 8.54 9.51
C VAL A 114 5.50 9.06 8.16
N GLY A 115 4.61 9.29 7.19
CA GLY A 115 4.99 9.95 5.93
C GLY A 115 4.29 9.43 4.68
N GLY A 116 3.70 8.24 4.69
CA GLY A 116 3.08 7.65 3.50
C GLY A 116 4.08 7.08 2.48
N THR A 117 5.21 7.76 2.27
CA THR A 117 6.23 7.42 1.27
C THR A 117 7.63 7.40 1.87
N ILE A 118 8.53 6.63 1.25
CA ILE A 118 9.93 6.57 1.67
C ILE A 118 10.62 7.96 1.69
N GLY A 119 10.27 8.84 0.75
CA GLY A 119 10.86 10.19 0.70
C GLY A 119 10.47 11.04 1.91
N ASN A 120 9.22 10.91 2.38
CA ASN A 120 8.76 11.61 3.57
C ASN A 120 9.32 10.98 4.85
N VAL A 121 9.39 9.65 4.95
CA VAL A 121 9.98 8.96 6.11
C VAL A 121 11.47 9.33 6.28
N LYS A 122 12.24 9.26 5.19
CA LYS A 122 13.66 9.66 5.17
C LYS A 122 13.88 11.15 5.50
N ALA A 123 12.85 11.99 5.37
CA ALA A 123 12.99 13.40 5.70
C ALA A 123 13.11 13.66 7.22
N TRP A 124 12.77 12.68 8.06
CA TRP A 124 12.77 12.87 9.51
C TRP A 124 13.36 11.73 10.32
N GLU A 125 13.27 10.46 9.90
CA GLU A 125 13.64 9.31 10.76
C GLU A 125 15.08 9.47 11.28
N SER A 126 16.06 9.46 10.38
CA SER A 126 17.49 9.47 10.71
C SER A 126 18.04 10.83 11.16
N SER A 127 17.17 11.79 11.45
CA SER A 127 17.59 13.11 11.94
C SER A 127 18.06 13.04 13.39
N ASN A 128 19.12 13.79 13.72
CA ASN A 128 19.62 13.93 15.09
C ASN A 128 19.03 15.16 15.83
N GLY A 129 18.07 15.85 15.20
CA GLY A 129 17.48 17.10 15.68
C GLY A 129 16.56 17.75 14.65
N PRO A 130 16.18 19.02 14.85
CA PRO A 130 15.33 19.75 13.93
C PRO A 130 15.93 19.90 12.54
N VAL A 131 15.16 19.59 11.50
CA VAL A 131 15.55 19.85 10.12
C VAL A 131 15.10 21.24 9.66
N SER A 132 15.78 21.75 8.62
CA SER A 132 15.39 23.00 7.97
C SER A 132 13.96 22.90 7.43
N PRO A 133 13.05 23.82 7.79
CA PRO A 133 11.66 23.77 7.33
C PRO A 133 11.54 23.96 5.82
N LYS A 134 10.74 23.12 5.16
CA LYS A 134 10.29 23.34 3.78
C LYS A 134 9.13 24.35 3.72
N THR A 135 8.33 24.38 4.77
CA THR A 135 7.27 25.37 4.98
C THR A 135 7.69 26.34 6.07
N ALA A 136 7.49 27.64 5.86
CA ALA A 136 7.82 28.65 6.87
C ALA A 136 7.01 28.43 8.15
N ILE A 137 7.70 28.39 9.29
CA ILE A 137 7.07 28.27 10.61
C ILE A 137 6.69 29.68 11.09
N PRO A 138 5.42 29.95 11.42
CA PRO A 138 4.99 31.26 11.91
C PRO A 138 5.70 31.65 13.22
N THR A 139 6.07 32.92 13.35
CA THR A 139 6.70 33.48 14.56
C THR A 139 5.71 33.71 15.70
N LYS A 140 4.43 33.89 15.38
CA LYS A 140 3.31 33.99 16.32
C LYS A 140 2.29 32.91 15.99
N PRO A 141 2.51 31.66 16.43
CA PRO A 141 1.59 30.60 16.16
C PRO A 141 0.24 30.85 16.86
N GLY A 142 -0.85 30.46 16.20
CA GLY A 142 -2.21 30.61 16.74
C GLY A 142 -2.52 29.68 17.92
N PRO A 143 -3.78 29.67 18.41
CA PRO A 143 -4.19 28.80 19.51
C PRO A 143 -3.96 27.32 19.17
N TYR A 144 -3.66 26.54 20.21
CA TYR A 144 -3.40 25.09 20.12
C TYR A 144 -2.29 24.69 19.14
N SER A 145 -1.33 25.58 18.90
CA SER A 145 -0.13 25.24 18.16
C SER A 145 0.85 24.44 19.02
N VAL A 146 1.40 23.37 18.43
CA VAL A 146 2.46 22.57 19.04
C VAL A 146 3.81 23.31 19.04
N VAL A 147 3.97 24.31 18.17
CA VAL A 147 5.19 25.12 18.07
C VAL A 147 5.20 26.16 19.17
N GLY A 148 6.25 26.15 19.98
CA GLY A 148 6.35 27.11 21.08
C GLY A 148 7.36 26.68 22.13
N LYS A 149 7.56 27.57 23.10
CA LYS A 149 8.31 27.27 24.31
C LYS A 149 7.45 26.38 25.23
N PRO A 150 8.07 25.65 26.17
CA PRO A 150 7.30 24.89 27.15
C PRO A 150 6.31 25.74 27.93
N SER A 151 5.06 25.28 28.01
CA SER A 151 4.00 25.91 28.80
C SER A 151 3.82 25.27 30.18
N LEU A 152 4.41 24.10 30.42
CA LEU A 152 4.39 23.39 31.70
C LEU A 152 5.81 23.27 32.26
N SER A 153 5.95 23.28 33.58
CA SER A 153 7.22 22.99 34.25
C SER A 153 7.46 21.48 34.34
N VAL A 154 8.74 21.09 34.46
CA VAL A 154 9.15 19.69 34.67
C VAL A 154 8.47 19.08 35.89
N ASP A 155 8.41 19.81 37.00
CA ASP A 155 7.77 19.34 38.24
C ASP A 155 6.28 19.07 38.04
N PHE A 156 5.59 19.95 37.31
CA PHE A 156 4.17 19.74 37.01
C PHE A 156 3.96 18.51 36.13
N MET A 157 4.77 18.35 35.07
CA MET A 157 4.72 17.19 34.20
C MET A 157 5.00 15.88 34.95
N ASN A 158 5.96 15.87 35.89
CA ASN A 158 6.21 14.72 36.76
C ASN A 158 5.03 14.43 37.70
N LYS A 159 4.36 15.46 38.24
CA LYS A 159 3.13 15.29 39.03
C LYS A 159 2.03 14.62 38.20
N VAL A 160 1.83 15.04 36.95
CA VAL A 160 0.87 14.41 36.03
C VAL A 160 1.21 12.93 35.81
N LEU A 161 2.45 12.63 35.42
CA LEU A 161 2.87 11.24 35.18
C LEU A 161 2.73 10.35 36.43
N ALA A 162 3.06 10.89 37.60
CA ALA A 162 2.93 10.16 38.87
C ALA A 162 1.46 9.92 39.25
N TYR A 163 0.59 10.92 39.06
CA TYR A 163 -0.84 10.83 39.37
C TYR A 163 -1.53 9.71 38.59
N TYR A 164 -1.20 9.56 37.30
CA TYR A 164 -1.74 8.50 36.44
C TYR A 164 -0.95 7.18 36.49
N HIS A 165 -0.04 7.00 37.46
CA HIS A 165 0.77 5.79 37.63
C HIS A 165 1.56 5.39 36.37
N SER A 166 2.05 6.38 35.63
CA SER A 166 2.81 6.13 34.41
C SER A 166 4.10 5.35 34.71
N PRO A 167 4.44 4.30 33.93
CA PRO A 167 5.77 3.70 33.96
C PRO A 167 6.89 4.67 33.53
N ALA A 168 6.54 5.84 32.99
CA ALA A 168 7.48 6.91 32.66
C ALA A 168 7.57 8.00 33.74
N ALA A 169 6.96 7.81 34.92
CA ALA A 169 7.10 8.75 36.03
C ALA A 169 8.58 9.00 36.38
N GLY A 170 8.92 10.27 36.64
CA GLY A 170 10.30 10.72 36.87
C GLY A 170 11.07 11.08 35.60
N LYS A 171 10.52 10.82 34.40
CA LYS A 171 11.20 11.08 33.11
C LYS A 171 10.80 12.41 32.45
N ALA A 172 10.02 13.26 33.14
CA ALA A 172 9.54 14.51 32.54
C ALA A 172 10.67 15.45 32.09
N GLN A 173 11.85 15.39 32.72
CA GLN A 173 13.01 16.19 32.30
C GLN A 173 13.43 15.87 30.86
N ALA A 174 13.42 14.59 30.45
CA ALA A 174 13.75 14.20 29.09
C ALA A 174 12.71 14.75 28.10
N LEU A 175 11.41 14.57 28.40
CA LEU A 175 10.31 15.08 27.57
C LEU A 175 10.37 16.61 27.43
N TYR A 176 10.71 17.32 28.52
CA TYR A 176 10.88 18.77 28.52
C TYR A 176 12.09 19.22 27.69
N ASN A 177 13.22 18.52 27.83
CA ASN A 177 14.44 18.80 27.06
C ASN A 177 14.23 18.59 25.56
N ASP A 178 13.50 17.55 25.17
CA ASP A 178 13.14 17.33 23.78
C ASP A 178 12.20 18.44 23.27
N GLY A 179 11.24 18.89 24.08
CA GLY A 179 10.43 20.06 23.76
C GLY A 179 11.27 21.29 23.40
N ILE A 180 12.28 21.59 24.23
CA ILE A 180 13.24 22.67 23.96
C ILE A 180 14.04 22.39 22.69
N LYS A 181 14.63 21.19 22.57
CA LYS A 181 15.48 20.78 21.44
C LYS A 181 14.75 20.93 20.11
N TYR A 182 13.46 20.59 20.07
CA TYR A 182 12.66 20.61 18.85
C TYR A 182 11.82 21.89 18.67
N GLY A 183 11.81 22.79 19.65
CA GLY A 183 11.01 24.02 19.62
C GLY A 183 9.51 23.74 19.65
N LEU A 184 9.12 22.67 20.34
CA LEU A 184 7.74 22.24 20.52
C LEU A 184 7.38 22.30 22.00
N ASP A 185 6.16 22.69 22.31
CA ASP A 185 5.66 22.70 23.68
C ASP A 185 5.42 21.24 24.15
N PRO A 186 6.14 20.72 25.15
CA PRO A 186 6.03 19.34 25.62
C PRO A 186 4.68 19.02 26.25
N ALA A 187 3.85 20.03 26.54
CA ALA A 187 2.45 19.80 26.94
C ALA A 187 1.68 18.98 25.90
N TYR A 188 1.94 19.19 24.60
CA TYR A 188 1.28 18.43 23.54
C TYR A 188 1.78 16.99 23.49
N ALA A 189 3.09 16.75 23.65
CA ALA A 189 3.63 15.39 23.72
C ALA A 189 2.99 14.62 24.89
N LEU A 190 2.88 15.27 26.05
CA LEU A 190 2.25 14.69 27.23
C LEU A 190 0.75 14.41 27.00
N ALA A 191 0.04 15.29 26.29
CA ALA A 191 -1.38 15.11 25.99
C ALA A 191 -1.62 13.98 24.98
N PHE A 192 -0.77 13.85 23.96
CA PHE A 192 -0.76 12.66 23.08
C PHE A 192 -0.52 11.40 23.91
N PHE A 193 0.44 11.42 24.85
CA PHE A 193 0.74 10.25 25.67
C PHE A 193 -0.43 9.80 26.55
N MET A 194 -1.18 10.76 27.11
CA MET A 194 -2.43 10.49 27.80
C MET A 194 -3.46 9.83 26.87
N HIS A 195 -3.70 10.44 25.72
CA HIS A 195 -4.72 9.99 24.77
C HIS A 195 -4.41 8.59 24.20
N GLU A 196 -3.16 8.34 23.88
CA GLU A 196 -2.72 7.14 23.15
C GLU A 196 -2.64 5.89 24.02
N SER A 197 -2.39 6.05 25.32
CA SER A 197 -2.09 4.90 26.19
C SER A 197 -2.29 5.13 27.68
N SER A 198 -2.96 6.23 28.07
CA SER A 198 -3.03 6.63 29.48
C SER A 198 -1.64 6.64 30.13
N PHE A 199 -0.70 7.34 29.47
CA PHE A 199 0.70 7.46 29.87
C PHE A 199 1.46 6.12 29.94
N GLY A 200 1.20 5.22 28.99
CA GLY A 200 1.95 3.97 28.85
C GLY A 200 1.42 2.82 29.70
N THR A 201 0.28 3.01 30.37
CA THR A 201 -0.35 1.99 31.21
C THR A 201 -1.23 1.02 30.40
N ALA A 202 -1.62 1.41 29.19
CA ALA A 202 -2.52 0.64 28.32
C ALA A 202 -1.94 0.40 26.92
N GLY A 203 -2.54 -0.55 26.20
CA GLY A 203 -2.25 -0.82 24.80
C GLY A 203 -0.81 -1.27 24.51
N VAL A 204 -0.38 -1.03 23.26
CA VAL A 204 0.95 -1.43 22.78
C VAL A 204 2.09 -0.62 23.42
N ALA A 205 1.81 0.53 24.01
CA ALA A 205 2.80 1.34 24.72
C ALA A 205 3.49 0.57 25.87
N ARG A 206 2.81 -0.41 26.47
CA ARG A 206 3.36 -1.29 27.53
C ARG A 206 4.57 -2.12 27.10
N VAL A 207 4.71 -2.37 25.79
CA VAL A 207 5.79 -3.19 25.22
C VAL A 207 6.64 -2.42 24.21
N THR A 208 6.09 -1.38 23.59
CA THR A 208 6.79 -0.56 22.60
C THR A 208 7.55 0.61 23.22
N LEU A 209 7.20 1.03 24.44
CA LEU A 209 7.71 2.24 25.07
C LEU A 209 7.50 3.50 24.20
N SER A 210 6.47 3.47 23.35
CA SER A 210 6.07 4.59 22.50
C SER A 210 5.03 5.44 23.21
N LEU A 211 5.27 6.75 23.31
CA LEU A 211 4.27 7.66 23.84
C LEU A 211 3.09 7.88 22.88
N SER A 212 3.25 7.49 21.62
CA SER A 212 2.40 8.00 20.54
C SER A 212 1.85 6.92 19.62
N ASN A 213 2.08 5.65 19.99
CA ASN A 213 1.82 4.48 19.14
C ASN A 213 2.37 4.68 17.72
N MET A 214 3.60 5.16 17.63
CA MET A 214 4.24 5.49 16.35
C MET A 214 4.31 4.25 15.45
N ARG A 215 3.92 4.40 14.20
CA ARG A 215 4.00 3.33 13.20
C ARG A 215 5.46 3.03 12.85
N CYS A 216 5.70 1.81 12.37
CA CYS A 216 7.05 1.36 12.05
C CYS A 216 7.73 2.20 10.96
N VAL A 217 9.00 2.49 11.21
CA VAL A 217 9.96 3.07 10.25
C VAL A 217 11.28 2.29 10.33
N PRO A 218 12.10 2.28 9.27
CA PRO A 218 13.34 1.51 9.20
C PRO A 218 14.32 1.68 10.36
N GLU A 219 14.37 2.85 11.00
CA GLU A 219 15.30 3.12 12.10
C GLU A 219 15.02 2.30 13.37
N TYR A 220 13.76 1.94 13.63
CA TYR A 220 13.36 1.31 14.88
C TYR A 220 12.92 -0.14 14.67
N ARG A 221 13.06 -0.97 15.72
CA ARG A 221 12.47 -2.31 15.73
C ARG A 221 10.95 -2.19 15.55
N CYS A 222 10.34 -3.17 14.90
CA CYS A 222 8.91 -3.12 14.56
C CYS A 222 8.17 -4.29 15.19
N LEU A 223 7.15 -3.98 16.01
CA LEU A 223 6.15 -4.94 16.45
C LEU A 223 5.11 -5.09 15.33
N GLN A 224 5.16 -6.20 14.60
CA GLN A 224 4.30 -6.43 13.42
C GLN A 224 2.82 -6.68 13.77
N GLU A 225 2.56 -7.13 15.00
CA GLU A 225 1.19 -7.39 15.46
C GLU A 225 0.35 -6.10 15.50
N ASN A 226 -0.96 -6.23 15.25
CA ASN A 226 -1.94 -5.15 15.37
C ASN A 226 -1.66 -3.89 14.52
N GLY A 227 -1.01 -4.06 13.36
CA GLY A 227 -0.84 -2.98 12.38
C GLY A 227 0.49 -2.24 12.44
N GLY A 228 1.52 -2.81 13.08
CA GLY A 228 2.90 -2.33 12.97
C GLY A 228 3.20 -1.10 13.84
N TYR A 229 3.90 -1.29 14.96
CA TYR A 229 4.34 -0.22 15.85
C TYR A 229 5.85 -0.23 16.08
N ALA A 230 6.47 0.95 16.08
CA ALA A 230 7.87 1.11 16.43
C ALA A 230 8.10 0.75 17.90
N ILE A 231 9.13 -0.03 18.17
CA ILE A 231 9.58 -0.42 19.51
C ILE A 231 10.84 0.37 19.85
N PHE A 232 10.81 0.98 21.02
CA PHE A 232 11.91 1.73 21.59
C PHE A 232 12.53 0.97 22.76
N ASP A 233 13.82 1.22 23.01
CA ASP A 233 14.57 0.61 24.11
C ASP A 233 14.30 1.34 25.44
N THR A 234 13.91 2.62 25.37
CA THR A 234 13.56 3.45 26.53
C THR A 234 12.38 4.38 26.20
N TRP A 235 11.67 4.83 27.23
CA TRP A 235 10.64 5.88 27.09
C TRP A 235 11.22 7.15 26.48
N GLU A 236 12.44 7.54 26.89
CA GLU A 236 13.14 8.71 26.37
C GLU A 236 13.42 8.62 24.86
N GLN A 237 13.75 7.43 24.34
CA GLN A 237 13.88 7.24 22.89
C GLN A 237 12.53 7.40 22.18
N GLY A 238 11.45 6.88 22.78
CA GLY A 238 10.09 7.09 22.27
C GLY A 238 9.65 8.55 22.32
N PHE A 239 10.08 9.30 23.34
CA PHE A 239 9.88 10.74 23.50
C PHE A 239 10.49 11.50 22.34
N GLU A 240 11.79 11.29 22.13
CA GLU A 240 12.50 11.96 21.07
C GLU A 240 11.92 11.61 19.69
N ALA A 241 11.56 10.35 19.44
CA ALA A 241 10.98 9.93 18.17
C ALA A 241 9.67 10.67 17.84
N TRP A 242 8.80 10.92 18.81
CA TRP A 242 7.61 11.74 18.60
C TRP A 242 7.96 13.19 18.26
N PHE A 243 8.91 13.80 18.99
CA PHE A 243 9.33 15.17 18.70
C PHE A 243 9.98 15.28 17.31
N LYS A 244 10.82 14.31 16.91
CA LYS A 244 11.37 14.20 15.55
C LYS A 244 10.24 14.15 14.52
N LEU A 245 9.28 13.23 14.70
CA LEU A 245 8.14 13.07 13.81
C LEU A 245 7.35 14.36 13.66
N ILE A 246 6.89 14.95 14.78
CA ILE A 246 6.05 16.16 14.74
C ILE A 246 6.84 17.35 14.20
N ARG A 247 8.07 17.58 14.67
CA ARG A 247 8.83 18.75 14.28
C ARG A 247 9.29 18.71 12.83
N ASN A 248 9.76 17.56 12.37
CA ASN A 248 10.41 17.46 11.06
C ASN A 248 9.40 17.14 9.96
N LEU A 249 8.49 16.20 10.19
CA LEU A 249 7.48 15.84 9.19
C LEU A 249 6.26 16.77 9.23
N TYR A 250 5.59 16.89 10.38
CA TYR A 250 4.32 17.63 10.43
C TYR A 250 4.55 19.13 10.30
N VAL A 251 5.43 19.69 11.12
CA VAL A 251 5.70 21.13 11.15
C VAL A 251 6.58 21.55 9.96
N ALA A 252 7.82 21.05 9.86
CA ALA A 252 8.76 21.52 8.85
C ALA A 252 8.38 21.14 7.43
N TYR A 253 7.93 19.89 7.22
CA TYR A 253 7.67 19.38 5.87
C TYR A 253 6.25 19.67 5.41
N TRP A 254 5.24 19.39 6.24
CA TRP A 254 3.82 19.56 5.89
C TRP A 254 3.20 20.89 6.31
N GLY A 255 3.88 21.72 7.09
CA GLY A 255 3.34 23.01 7.54
C GLY A 255 2.17 22.89 8.52
N ARG A 256 2.02 21.73 9.18
CA ARG A 256 0.94 21.45 10.15
C ARG A 256 1.45 21.77 11.55
N ILE A 257 0.94 22.86 12.12
CA ILE A 257 1.44 23.43 13.37
C ILE A 257 0.44 23.40 14.51
N THR A 258 -0.84 23.09 14.26
CA THR A 258 -1.88 22.96 15.30
C THR A 258 -2.41 21.53 15.38
N VAL A 259 -3.01 21.18 16.53
CA VAL A 259 -3.65 19.86 16.69
C VAL A 259 -4.75 19.63 15.65
N ASP A 260 -5.52 20.66 15.29
CA ASP A 260 -6.55 20.59 14.23
C ASP A 260 -5.96 20.22 12.86
N GLN A 261 -4.72 20.62 12.60
CA GLN A 261 -4.03 20.30 11.35
C GLN A 261 -3.32 18.94 11.41
N ILE A 262 -2.82 18.56 12.58
CA ILE A 262 -2.00 17.35 12.77
C ILE A 262 -2.89 16.11 12.84
N ILE A 263 -3.94 16.13 13.66
CA ILE A 263 -4.73 14.92 13.99
C ILE A 263 -5.38 14.27 12.76
N PRO A 264 -6.00 14.98 11.81
CA PRO A 264 -6.59 14.36 10.62
C PRO A 264 -5.60 13.58 9.75
N LYS A 265 -4.29 13.82 9.93
CA LYS A 265 -3.23 13.06 9.26
C LYS A 265 -2.54 12.05 10.17
N TYR A 266 -2.52 12.30 11.46
CA TYR A 266 -1.92 11.44 12.47
C TYR A 266 -2.77 10.20 12.76
N ALA A 267 -4.08 10.41 12.91
CA ALA A 267 -5.08 9.41 13.27
C ALA A 267 -6.38 9.67 12.48
N PRO A 268 -6.38 9.39 11.16
CA PRO A 268 -7.51 9.71 10.30
C PRO A 268 -8.74 8.85 10.60
N ASN A 269 -9.93 9.40 10.35
CA ASN A 269 -11.21 8.69 10.47
C ASN A 269 -11.27 7.46 9.54
N SER A 270 -10.54 7.47 8.41
CA SER A 270 -10.43 6.32 7.49
C SER A 270 -9.90 5.05 8.17
N ASP A 271 -9.18 5.21 9.27
CA ASP A 271 -8.59 4.13 10.06
C ASP A 271 -9.45 3.82 11.31
N GLY A 272 -10.68 4.34 11.37
CA GLY A 272 -11.62 4.13 12.47
C GLY A 272 -11.43 5.04 13.69
N ASN A 273 -10.58 6.08 13.57
CA ASN A 273 -10.40 7.06 14.63
C ASN A 273 -11.57 8.05 14.68
N ASN A 274 -11.72 8.74 15.82
CA ASN A 274 -12.59 9.91 15.95
C ASN A 274 -11.72 11.17 16.03
N GLU A 275 -11.43 11.79 14.88
CA GLU A 275 -10.57 12.97 14.78
C GLU A 275 -11.06 14.12 15.68
N ALA A 276 -12.37 14.39 15.65
CA ALA A 276 -12.96 15.48 16.43
C ALA A 276 -12.86 15.22 17.94
N GLY A 277 -13.13 13.99 18.37
CA GLY A 277 -12.97 13.57 19.76
C GLY A 277 -11.53 13.64 20.24
N TYR A 278 -10.57 13.24 19.40
CA TYR A 278 -9.15 13.35 19.70
C TYR A 278 -8.73 14.82 19.85
N ILE A 279 -9.06 15.67 18.88
CA ILE A 279 -8.78 17.12 18.94
C ILE A 279 -9.37 17.74 20.22
N ALA A 280 -10.64 17.45 20.52
CA ALA A 280 -11.31 17.97 21.71
C ALA A 280 -10.62 17.51 23.00
N SER A 281 -10.26 16.23 23.10
CA SER A 281 -9.53 15.66 24.23
C SER A 281 -8.19 16.38 24.44
N LEU A 282 -7.38 16.55 23.39
CA LEU A 282 -6.09 17.24 23.53
C LEU A 282 -6.26 18.69 23.98
N LYS A 283 -7.18 19.44 23.37
CA LYS A 283 -7.43 20.84 23.73
C LYS A 283 -7.84 20.95 25.20
N HIS A 284 -8.80 20.12 25.63
CA HIS A 284 -9.26 20.10 27.01
C HIS A 284 -8.12 19.80 27.99
N THR A 285 -7.38 18.71 27.76
CA THR A 285 -6.27 18.29 28.62
C THR A 285 -5.20 19.39 28.75
N ILE A 286 -4.85 20.05 27.65
CA ILE A 286 -3.86 21.13 27.64
C ILE A 286 -4.35 22.34 28.44
N ASP A 287 -5.61 22.74 28.26
CA ASP A 287 -6.18 23.89 28.98
C ASP A 287 -6.25 23.61 30.49
N VAL A 288 -6.65 22.41 30.89
CA VAL A 288 -6.65 21.95 32.29
C VAL A 288 -5.25 22.02 32.91
N TRP A 289 -4.23 21.49 32.21
CA TRP A 289 -2.86 21.49 32.70
C TRP A 289 -2.25 22.89 32.78
N ARG A 290 -2.53 23.75 31.80
CA ARG A 290 -2.09 25.16 31.83
C ARG A 290 -2.77 25.96 32.95
N ALA A 291 -3.94 25.53 33.41
CA ALA A 291 -4.58 26.04 34.62
C ALA A 291 -3.99 25.47 35.92
N GLY A 292 -2.99 24.58 35.86
CA GLY A 292 -2.33 23.98 37.02
C GLY A 292 -3.09 22.83 37.66
N ILE A 293 -4.09 22.28 36.96
CA ILE A 293 -4.92 21.16 37.44
C ILE A 293 -4.36 19.87 36.86
N VAL A 294 -4.13 18.84 37.68
CA VAL A 294 -3.53 17.57 37.23
C VAL A 294 -4.54 16.64 36.56
N GLN A 295 -5.77 16.60 37.09
CA GLN A 295 -6.84 15.75 36.59
C GLN A 295 -7.47 16.38 35.35
N ALA A 296 -7.20 15.78 34.20
CA ALA A 296 -7.76 16.11 32.89
C ALA A 296 -8.74 15.05 32.39
#